data_AF-A0A679JZA9-F1
#
_entry.id   AF-A0A679JZA9-F1
#
_cell.length_a   1.000
_cell.length_b   1.000
_cell.length_c   1.000
_cell.angle_alpha   90.00
_cell.angle_beta   90.00
_cell.angle_gamma   90.00
#
_symmetry.space_group_name_H-M   'P 1'
#
loop_
_entity.id
_entity.type
_entity.pdbx_description
1 polymer ?
#
loop_
_entity_poly.entity_id
_entity_poly.type
_entity_poly.pdbx_seq_one_letter_code
_entity_poly.pdbx_strand_id
1 'polypeptide(L)'
;MSPLRGLTVWKEEFVVRNHRLAASISAWASVVAVGVALSFNPAVAASDNPFVELAGTWSGSGTARFDNGKTESLRCKGYYTNNGGPTNLGLSIRCANASAKVELRANLTNANGTVSGDWEERTYNQSGTVAGKASPNRMNLAISGGISGSMSVAISGGSHSVTVATSGPSFKGVNISMSR
;
A
#
# COMPACT_ATOMS: atom_id res chain seq x y z
N MET A 1 61.22 -10.80 51.52
CA MET A 1 59.90 -11.17 52.05
C MET A 1 59.41 -12.40 51.31
N SER A 2 59.49 -13.57 51.94
CA SER A 2 58.89 -14.84 51.49
C SER A 2 57.35 -14.77 51.60
N PRO A 3 56.59 -15.87 51.38
CA PRO A 3 56.65 -16.98 50.42
C PRO A 3 55.30 -17.10 49.65
N LEU A 4 55.00 -18.08 48.78
CA LEU A 4 54.39 -19.38 49.16
C LEU A 4 54.03 -20.21 47.91
N ARG A 5 54.47 -21.48 47.98
CA ARG A 5 53.74 -22.76 47.74
C ARG A 5 52.84 -22.84 46.49
N GLY A 6 52.94 -23.84 45.61
CA GLY A 6 53.34 -25.22 45.84
C GLY A 6 52.12 -26.16 45.72
N LEU A 7 52.06 -26.87 44.60
CA LEU A 7 51.74 -28.31 44.47
C LEU A 7 50.53 -28.88 45.24
N THR A 8 49.55 -29.44 44.53
CA THR A 8 49.45 -30.88 44.23
C THR A 8 48.06 -31.26 43.73
N VAL A 9 48.06 -32.07 42.67
CA VAL A 9 46.94 -32.91 42.24
C VAL A 9 46.79 -34.05 43.25
N TRP A 10 45.57 -34.25 43.75
CA TRP A 10 45.16 -35.50 44.39
C TRP A 10 43.80 -35.93 43.84
N LYS A 11 43.73 -37.24 43.64
CA LYS A 11 42.70 -38.04 42.97
C LYS A 11 41.93 -38.75 44.08
N GLU A 12 40.63 -38.52 44.19
CA GLU A 12 39.73 -39.29 45.06
C GLU A 12 38.54 -39.73 44.20
N GLU A 13 38.47 -41.00 43.83
CA GLU A 13 37.88 -42.14 44.57
C GLU A 13 36.39 -42.34 44.21
N PHE A 14 36.15 -43.49 43.59
CA PHE A 14 34.87 -44.02 43.14
C PHE A 14 34.12 -44.59 44.34
N VAL A 15 32.90 -44.14 44.62
CA VAL A 15 31.91 -44.95 45.34
C VAL A 15 30.56 -44.84 44.63
N VAL A 16 30.26 -45.83 43.80
CA VAL A 16 28.93 -46.08 43.25
C VAL A 16 28.11 -46.77 44.34
N ARG A 17 27.15 -46.07 44.93
CA ARG A 17 26.20 -46.67 45.88
C ARG A 17 24.81 -46.74 45.25
N ASN A 18 24.46 -47.95 44.81
CA ASN A 18 23.15 -48.35 44.33
C ASN A 18 22.18 -48.46 45.52
N HIS A 19 21.19 -47.58 45.64
CA HIS A 19 19.99 -47.86 46.44
C HIS A 19 18.76 -47.79 45.54
N ARG A 20 18.16 -48.96 45.33
CA ARG A 20 16.84 -49.10 44.74
C ARG A 20 15.77 -48.93 45.82
N LEU A 21 14.85 -48.00 45.53
CA LEU A 21 13.42 -48.02 45.82
C LEU A 21 12.96 -48.05 47.29
N ALA A 22 12.53 -46.88 47.77
CA ALA A 22 11.33 -46.77 48.58
C ALA A 22 10.53 -45.58 48.08
N ALA A 23 9.35 -45.86 47.51
CA ALA A 23 8.41 -44.86 47.06
C ALA A 23 7.82 -44.14 48.27
N SER A 24 8.15 -42.86 48.42
CA SER A 24 7.50 -41.96 49.37
C SER A 24 6.61 -41.02 48.58
N ILE A 25 5.32 -41.33 48.55
CA ILE A 25 4.27 -40.47 48.02
C ILE A 25 4.13 -39.30 48.98
N SER A 26 4.70 -38.14 48.63
CA SER A 26 4.39 -36.87 49.28
C SER A 26 3.97 -35.89 48.20
N ALA A 27 2.66 -35.71 48.08
CA ALA A 27 2.03 -34.73 47.21
C ALA A 27 2.49 -33.32 47.57
N TRP A 28 3.19 -32.64 46.66
CA TRP A 28 3.46 -31.21 46.74
C TRP A 28 3.32 -30.57 45.36
N ALA A 29 2.23 -29.80 45.25
CA ALA A 29 2.01 -28.61 44.43
C ALA A 29 2.57 -28.57 43.01
N SER A 30 1.64 -28.72 42.05
CA SER A 30 1.78 -28.25 40.67
C SER A 30 2.20 -26.78 40.61
N VAL A 31 3.35 -26.50 39.97
CA VAL A 31 3.58 -25.20 39.33
C VAL A 31 3.76 -25.47 37.84
N VAL A 32 2.64 -25.45 37.11
CA VAL A 32 2.67 -25.37 35.65
C VAL A 32 3.08 -23.93 35.32
N ALA A 33 4.36 -23.73 35.02
CA ALA A 33 4.82 -22.49 34.40
C ALA A 33 4.31 -22.46 32.96
N VAL A 34 3.11 -21.90 32.76
CA VAL A 34 2.62 -21.56 31.42
C VAL A 34 3.45 -20.37 30.93
N GLY A 35 4.50 -20.67 30.16
CA GLY A 35 5.23 -19.65 29.40
C GLY A 35 4.32 -19.10 28.31
N VAL A 36 3.66 -17.98 28.57
CA VAL A 36 2.94 -17.22 27.54
C VAL A 36 3.98 -16.56 26.65
N ALA A 37 4.35 -17.24 25.56
CA ALA A 37 5.11 -16.63 24.47
C ALA A 37 4.20 -15.60 23.79
N LEU A 38 4.32 -14.33 24.19
CA LEU A 38 3.72 -13.22 23.46
C LEU A 38 4.50 -13.08 22.14
N SER A 39 3.96 -13.66 21.07
CA SER A 39 4.40 -13.41 19.70
C SER A 39 4.12 -11.94 19.37
N PHE A 40 5.11 -11.08 19.58
CA PHE A 40 5.11 -9.72 19.05
C PHE A 40 5.22 -9.82 17.54
N ASN A 41 4.08 -9.79 16.85
CA ASN A 41 4.05 -9.63 15.41
C ASN A 41 4.13 -8.12 15.14
N PRO A 42 5.27 -7.56 14.68
CA PRO A 42 5.31 -6.14 14.33
C PRO A 42 4.35 -5.93 13.17
N ALA A 43 3.22 -5.28 13.44
CA ALA A 43 2.37 -4.75 12.39
C ALA A 43 3.21 -3.69 11.65
N VAL A 44 3.71 -4.04 10.47
CA VAL A 44 4.28 -3.05 9.55
C VAL A 44 3.17 -2.05 9.27
N ALA A 45 3.32 -0.82 9.76
CA ALA A 45 2.41 0.26 9.43
C ALA A 45 2.44 0.43 7.90
N ALA A 46 1.34 0.09 7.24
CA ALA A 46 1.23 0.31 5.81
C ALA A 46 1.33 1.82 5.56
N SER A 47 2.28 2.24 4.72
CA SER A 47 2.40 3.65 4.38
C SER A 47 1.12 4.11 3.66
N ASP A 48 0.57 5.26 4.04
CA ASP A 48 -0.59 5.90 3.36
C ASP A 48 -0.25 6.43 1.94
N ASN A 49 0.72 5.80 1.29
CA ASN A 49 1.25 6.15 0.00
C ASN A 49 1.11 4.98 -1.00
N PRO A 50 0.08 5.01 -1.85
CA PRO A 50 -0.13 3.98 -2.86
C PRO A 50 0.73 4.16 -4.13
N PHE A 51 1.50 5.24 -4.26
CA PHE A 51 2.13 5.62 -5.54
C PHE A 51 3.14 4.60 -6.04
N VAL A 52 3.88 3.96 -5.13
CA VAL A 52 4.85 2.92 -5.47
C VAL A 52 4.19 1.70 -6.13
N GLU A 53 2.98 1.33 -5.74
CA GLU A 53 2.26 0.20 -6.34
C GLU A 53 1.76 0.53 -7.75
N LEU A 54 1.44 1.81 -7.97
CA LEU A 54 0.90 2.35 -9.21
C LEU A 54 1.96 2.53 -10.30
N ALA A 55 3.24 2.66 -9.96
CA ALA A 55 4.30 2.85 -10.95
C ALA A 55 4.31 1.73 -12.01
N GLY A 56 4.39 2.11 -13.28
CA GLY A 56 4.43 1.16 -14.40
C GLY A 56 3.47 1.49 -15.55
N THR A 57 3.29 0.50 -16.43
CA THR A 57 2.40 0.59 -17.59
C THR A 57 1.14 -0.23 -17.33
N TRP A 58 0.01 0.32 -17.73
CA TRP A 58 -1.32 -0.22 -17.46
C TRP A 58 -2.16 -0.26 -18.75
N SER A 59 -3.05 -1.23 -18.85
CA SER A 59 -4.02 -1.29 -19.95
C SER A 59 -5.37 -1.81 -19.48
N GLY A 60 -6.43 -1.43 -20.20
CA GLY A 60 -7.77 -1.90 -19.88
C GLY A 60 -8.85 -1.15 -20.65
N SER A 61 -9.96 -0.88 -19.97
CA SER A 61 -11.14 -0.27 -20.56
C SER A 61 -11.71 0.82 -19.67
N GLY A 62 -12.51 1.70 -20.26
CA GLY A 62 -13.31 2.66 -19.51
C GLY A 62 -14.65 2.94 -20.17
N THR A 63 -15.54 3.56 -19.41
CA THR A 63 -16.85 4.00 -19.86
C THR A 63 -17.02 5.47 -19.52
N ALA A 64 -17.07 6.32 -20.55
CA ALA A 64 -17.35 7.74 -20.40
C ALA A 64 -18.86 8.00 -20.38
N ARG A 65 -19.28 8.98 -19.58
CA ARG A 65 -20.67 9.42 -19.48
C ARG A 65 -20.79 10.88 -19.87
N PHE A 66 -21.80 11.17 -20.68
CA PHE A 66 -22.11 12.51 -21.17
C PHE A 66 -23.44 13.01 -20.60
N ASP A 67 -23.67 14.31 -20.74
CA ASP A 67 -24.82 15.05 -20.20
C ASP A 67 -26.17 14.61 -20.77
N ASN A 68 -26.20 14.23 -22.05
CA ASN A 68 -27.36 13.67 -22.73
C ASN A 68 -27.66 12.20 -22.36
N GLY A 69 -26.98 11.64 -21.36
CA GLY A 69 -27.11 10.24 -20.93
C GLY A 69 -26.38 9.24 -21.81
N LYS A 70 -25.73 9.69 -22.89
CA LYS A 70 -24.92 8.82 -23.75
C LYS A 70 -23.74 8.25 -22.96
N THR A 71 -23.43 6.99 -23.21
CA THR A 71 -22.23 6.34 -22.69
C THR A 71 -21.38 5.79 -23.83
N GLU A 72 -20.06 5.86 -23.66
CA GLU A 72 -19.09 5.42 -24.66
C GLU A 72 -18.08 4.49 -24.02
N SER A 73 -17.86 3.33 -24.64
CA SER A 73 -16.82 2.40 -24.23
C SER A 73 -15.49 2.79 -24.87
N LEU A 74 -14.43 2.82 -24.06
CA LEU A 74 -13.10 3.29 -24.42
C LEU A 74 -12.06 2.21 -24.11
N ARG A 75 -11.00 2.13 -24.93
CA ARG A 75 -9.78 1.39 -24.60
C ARG A 75 -8.80 2.33 -23.93
N CYS A 76 -8.29 1.94 -22.76
CA CYS A 76 -7.43 2.78 -21.93
C CYS A 76 -6.01 2.22 -21.84
N LYS A 77 -5.02 3.11 -21.89
CA LYS A 77 -3.63 2.84 -21.57
C LYS A 77 -3.13 3.91 -20.59
N GLY A 78 -2.39 3.49 -19.59
CA GLY A 78 -1.81 4.35 -18.56
C GLY A 78 -0.30 4.15 -18.45
N TYR A 79 0.44 5.22 -18.21
CA TYR A 79 1.87 5.20 -17.93
C TYR A 79 2.17 6.09 -16.72
N TYR A 80 2.63 5.47 -15.63
CA TYR A 80 2.79 6.12 -14.33
C TYR A 80 4.24 6.04 -13.87
N THR A 81 4.80 7.17 -13.40
CA THR A 81 6.20 7.33 -13.01
C THR A 81 6.32 8.00 -11.65
N ASN A 82 7.29 7.58 -10.84
CA ASN A 82 7.48 8.17 -9.51
C ASN A 82 8.27 9.49 -9.51
N ASN A 83 8.39 10.20 -10.64
CA ASN A 83 8.97 11.56 -10.78
C ASN A 83 10.04 11.97 -9.72
N GLY A 84 11.11 11.20 -9.55
CA GLY A 84 12.21 11.53 -8.62
C GLY A 84 12.04 11.10 -7.16
N GLY A 85 10.98 10.37 -6.77
CA GLY A 85 10.88 9.77 -5.45
C GLY A 85 9.55 9.04 -5.17
N PRO A 86 9.50 8.13 -4.17
CA PRO A 86 8.32 7.29 -3.91
C PRO A 86 7.05 8.06 -3.53
N THR A 87 7.18 9.33 -3.14
CA THR A 87 6.07 10.23 -2.77
C THR A 87 5.56 11.08 -3.93
N ASN A 88 6.12 10.98 -5.12
CA ASN A 88 5.65 11.68 -6.31
C ASN A 88 5.07 10.67 -7.31
N LEU A 89 4.04 11.07 -8.04
CA LEU A 89 3.41 10.28 -9.09
C LEU A 89 3.08 11.18 -10.27
N GLY A 90 3.82 11.03 -11.36
CA GLY A 90 3.42 11.46 -12.69
C GLY A 90 2.56 10.39 -13.33
N LEU A 91 1.50 10.79 -14.01
CA LEU A 91 0.69 9.86 -14.80
C LEU A 91 0.27 10.47 -16.13
N SER A 92 0.13 9.59 -17.12
CA SER A 92 -0.56 9.87 -18.37
C SER A 92 -1.52 8.73 -18.67
N ILE A 93 -2.79 9.05 -18.91
CA ILE A 93 -3.84 8.10 -19.27
C ILE A 93 -4.44 8.55 -20.59
N ARG A 94 -4.51 7.62 -21.54
CA ARG A 94 -5.23 7.81 -22.80
C ARG A 94 -6.33 6.78 -22.90
N CYS A 95 -7.57 7.24 -22.98
CA CYS A 95 -8.74 6.42 -23.26
C CYS A 95 -9.35 6.85 -24.60
N ALA A 96 -9.55 5.91 -25.52
CA ALA A 96 -10.07 6.24 -26.85
C ALA A 96 -10.92 5.12 -27.47
N ASN A 97 -11.82 5.52 -28.36
CA ASN A 97 -12.48 4.66 -29.35
C ASN A 97 -12.48 5.38 -30.72
N ALA A 98 -13.29 4.92 -31.68
CA ALA A 98 -13.35 5.51 -33.03
C ALA A 98 -13.89 6.96 -33.04
N SER A 99 -14.71 7.34 -32.06
CA SER A 99 -15.48 8.58 -32.04
C SER A 99 -15.18 9.50 -30.86
N ALA A 100 -14.44 9.03 -29.85
CA ALA A 100 -14.17 9.74 -28.62
C ALA A 100 -12.75 9.46 -28.12
N LYS A 101 -12.13 10.50 -27.55
CA LYS A 101 -10.77 10.47 -27.01
C LYS A 101 -10.72 11.31 -25.73
N VAL A 102 -10.02 10.81 -24.72
CA VAL A 102 -9.72 11.51 -23.48
C VAL A 102 -8.24 11.28 -23.16
N GLU A 103 -7.50 12.35 -22.93
CA GLU A 103 -6.06 12.32 -22.61
C GLU A 103 -5.80 13.11 -21.34
N LEU A 104 -5.58 12.40 -20.25
CA LEU A 104 -5.36 12.95 -18.93
C LEU A 104 -3.88 12.85 -18.56
N ARG A 105 -3.35 13.91 -17.94
CA ARG A 105 -2.05 13.90 -17.30
C ARG A 105 -2.17 14.53 -15.92
N ALA A 106 -1.39 14.03 -14.98
CA ALA A 106 -1.30 14.64 -13.66
C ALA A 106 0.08 14.45 -13.06
N ASN A 107 0.45 15.36 -12.18
CA ASN A 107 1.60 15.23 -11.31
C ASN A 107 1.10 15.40 -9.88
N LEU A 108 1.24 14.36 -9.08
CA LEU A 108 0.75 14.29 -7.72
C LEU A 108 1.90 14.11 -6.74
N THR A 109 1.74 14.65 -5.54
CA THR A 109 2.63 14.43 -4.40
C THR A 109 1.81 13.93 -3.22
N ASN A 110 2.36 12.96 -2.49
CA ASN A 110 1.79 12.43 -1.26
C ASN A 110 2.65 12.86 -0.07
N ALA A 111 2.06 13.61 0.85
CA ALA A 111 2.62 13.96 2.14
C ALA A 111 1.82 13.27 3.24
N ASN A 112 2.27 12.09 3.67
CA ASN A 112 1.68 11.29 4.75
C ASN A 112 0.16 11.10 4.58
N GLY A 113 -0.26 10.59 3.42
CA GLY A 113 -1.67 10.35 3.10
C GLY A 113 -2.43 11.58 2.62
N THR A 114 -1.84 12.78 2.63
CA THR A 114 -2.41 13.96 1.97
C THR A 114 -1.88 14.04 0.55
N VAL A 115 -2.78 13.99 -0.43
CA VAL A 115 -2.43 14.08 -1.85
C VAL A 115 -2.75 15.47 -2.37
N SER A 116 -1.82 16.06 -3.11
CA SER A 116 -2.03 17.30 -3.86
C SER A 116 -1.32 17.23 -5.21
N GLY A 117 -1.69 18.09 -6.15
CA GLY A 117 -1.01 18.18 -7.44
C GLY A 117 -1.80 18.91 -8.51
N ASP A 118 -1.30 18.80 -9.74
CA ASP A 118 -1.88 19.43 -10.92
C ASP A 118 -2.36 18.37 -11.90
N TRP A 119 -3.38 18.71 -12.68
CA TRP A 119 -3.91 17.88 -13.74
C TRP A 119 -4.17 18.69 -15.01
N GLU A 120 -4.08 18.02 -16.15
CA GLU A 120 -4.50 18.54 -17.45
C GLU A 120 -5.26 17.47 -18.24
N GLU A 121 -6.23 17.91 -19.04
CA GLU A 121 -6.84 17.14 -20.10
C GLU A 121 -6.53 17.82 -21.45
N ARG A 122 -5.97 17.04 -22.37
CA ARG A 122 -5.36 17.57 -23.60
C ARG A 122 -6.30 17.72 -24.78
N THR A 123 -7.42 17.00 -24.81
CA THR A 123 -8.38 17.01 -25.92
C THR A 123 -9.28 18.25 -25.88
N TYR A 124 -9.62 18.71 -24.68
CA TYR A 124 -10.56 19.80 -24.39
C TYR A 124 -9.87 20.97 -23.66
N ASN A 125 -8.54 20.94 -23.56
CA ASN A 125 -7.70 22.00 -22.97
C ASN A 125 -8.16 22.42 -21.57
N GLN A 126 -8.49 21.43 -20.74
CA GLN A 126 -8.84 21.67 -19.34
C GLN A 126 -7.63 21.44 -18.45
N SER A 127 -7.56 22.16 -17.34
CA SER A 127 -6.51 21.95 -16.34
C SER A 127 -6.95 22.49 -14.99
N GLY A 128 -6.19 22.15 -13.96
CA GLY A 128 -6.33 22.70 -12.62
C GLY A 128 -5.60 21.85 -11.60
N THR A 129 -6.16 21.76 -10.39
CA THR A 129 -5.52 21.08 -9.26
C THR A 129 -6.34 19.92 -8.75
N VAL A 130 -5.64 18.99 -8.11
CA VAL A 130 -6.19 17.82 -7.42
C VAL A 130 -5.75 17.88 -5.96
N ALA A 131 -6.67 17.63 -5.03
CA ALA A 131 -6.34 17.55 -3.61
C ALA A 131 -7.20 16.50 -2.90
N GLY A 132 -6.67 15.79 -1.92
CA GLY A 132 -7.45 14.83 -1.16
C GLY A 132 -6.63 13.94 -0.26
N LYS A 133 -7.12 12.71 -0.07
CA LYS A 133 -6.52 11.73 0.84
C LYS A 133 -6.25 10.41 0.14
N ALA A 134 -5.16 9.78 0.54
CA ALA A 134 -4.77 8.44 0.16
C ALA A 134 -4.64 7.54 1.39
N SER A 135 -4.94 6.27 1.16
CA SER A 135 -4.58 5.14 2.00
C SER A 135 -3.81 4.14 1.13
N PRO A 136 -3.29 3.03 1.67
CA PRO A 136 -2.50 2.07 0.91
C PRO A 136 -3.17 1.54 -0.37
N ASN A 137 -4.51 1.42 -0.37
CA ASN A 137 -5.27 0.82 -1.46
C ASN A 137 -6.37 1.72 -2.04
N ARG A 138 -6.45 2.98 -1.63
CA ARG A 138 -7.51 3.90 -2.07
C ARG A 138 -7.03 5.33 -2.12
N MET A 139 -7.58 6.10 -3.06
CA MET A 139 -7.48 7.56 -3.05
C MET A 139 -8.86 8.17 -3.26
N ASN A 140 -9.15 9.25 -2.54
CA ASN A 140 -10.33 10.09 -2.73
C ASN A 140 -9.86 11.52 -2.88
N LEU A 141 -10.05 12.05 -4.08
CA LEU A 141 -9.48 13.32 -4.52
C LEU A 141 -10.60 14.23 -5.05
N ALA A 142 -10.52 15.51 -4.75
CA ALA A 142 -11.30 16.57 -5.35
C ALA A 142 -10.54 17.16 -6.54
N ILE A 143 -11.25 17.45 -7.61
CA ILE A 143 -10.74 18.10 -8.82
C ILE A 143 -11.28 19.53 -8.83
N SER A 144 -10.41 20.49 -9.09
CA SER A 144 -10.78 21.89 -9.30
C SER A 144 -10.04 22.50 -10.48
N GLY A 145 -10.52 23.63 -11.00
CA GLY A 145 -9.96 24.32 -12.17
C GLY A 145 -11.02 24.59 -13.23
N GLY A 146 -10.71 24.29 -14.49
CA GLY A 146 -11.65 24.48 -15.61
C GLY A 146 -12.93 23.64 -15.50
N ILE A 147 -12.88 22.54 -14.73
CA ILE A 147 -14.05 21.80 -14.26
C ILE A 147 -13.85 21.41 -12.79
N SER A 148 -14.96 21.32 -12.05
CA SER A 148 -14.98 20.75 -10.70
C SER A 148 -15.43 19.31 -10.74
N GLY A 149 -14.96 18.52 -9.78
CA GLY A 149 -15.31 17.11 -9.73
C GLY A 149 -14.67 16.36 -8.58
N SER A 150 -14.81 15.04 -8.63
CA SER A 150 -14.16 14.11 -7.72
C SER A 150 -13.55 12.95 -8.48
N MET A 151 -12.52 12.36 -7.88
CA MET A 151 -11.86 11.16 -8.36
C MET A 151 -11.71 10.19 -7.20
N SER A 152 -12.12 8.95 -7.42
CA SER A 152 -11.85 7.84 -6.51
C SER A 152 -11.02 6.80 -7.23
N VAL A 153 -9.95 6.36 -6.59
CA VAL A 153 -9.07 5.30 -7.08
C VAL A 153 -9.12 4.15 -6.10
N ALA A 154 -9.32 2.93 -6.60
CA ALA A 154 -9.20 1.71 -5.80
C ALA A 154 -8.11 0.83 -6.41
N ILE A 155 -7.23 0.32 -5.57
CA ILE A 155 -6.02 -0.41 -5.96
C ILE A 155 -6.09 -1.80 -5.36
N SER A 156 -5.81 -2.81 -6.18
CA SER A 156 -5.86 -4.20 -5.78
C SER A 156 -4.84 -4.99 -6.59
N GLY A 157 -3.69 -5.27 -5.99
CA GLY A 157 -2.73 -6.30 -6.43
C GLY A 157 -2.59 -6.47 -7.94
N GLY A 158 -1.93 -5.50 -8.61
CA GLY A 158 -1.72 -5.55 -10.07
C GLY A 158 -2.91 -5.08 -10.91
N SER A 159 -3.96 -4.56 -10.28
CA SER A 159 -5.08 -3.89 -10.92
C SER A 159 -5.47 -2.62 -10.17
N HIS A 160 -6.09 -1.67 -10.87
CA HIS A 160 -6.74 -0.53 -10.23
C HIS A 160 -7.93 -0.05 -11.04
N SER A 161 -8.85 0.64 -10.37
CA SER A 161 -9.96 1.34 -10.99
C SER A 161 -9.93 2.82 -10.64
N VAL A 162 -10.37 3.65 -11.59
CA VAL A 162 -10.47 5.10 -11.45
C VAL A 162 -11.88 5.50 -11.81
N THR A 163 -12.59 6.11 -10.86
CA THR A 163 -13.88 6.74 -11.12
C THR A 163 -13.71 8.24 -11.03
N VAL A 164 -14.08 8.96 -12.08
CA VAL A 164 -14.12 10.41 -12.12
C VAL A 164 -15.57 10.84 -12.30
N ALA A 165 -16.01 11.81 -11.50
CA ALA A 165 -17.28 12.50 -11.67
C ALA A 165 -17.01 14.00 -11.81
N THR A 166 -17.67 14.65 -12.75
CA THR A 166 -17.44 16.07 -13.06
C THR A 166 -18.76 16.83 -13.13
N SER A 167 -18.73 18.11 -12.74
CA SER A 167 -19.85 19.03 -12.92
C SER A 167 -19.82 19.76 -14.28
N GLY A 168 -19.00 19.27 -15.22
CA GLY A 168 -18.85 19.85 -16.56
C GLY A 168 -20.16 19.80 -17.37
N PRO A 169 -20.33 20.69 -18.36
CA PRO A 169 -21.56 20.80 -19.13
C PRO A 169 -21.84 19.54 -19.95
N SER A 170 -20.88 19.07 -20.77
CA SER A 170 -21.03 17.92 -21.66
C SER A 170 -20.47 16.61 -21.10
N PHE A 171 -19.33 16.65 -20.42
CA PHE A 171 -18.69 15.48 -19.80
C PHE A 171 -19.10 15.36 -18.33
N LYS A 172 -19.65 14.21 -17.94
CA LYS A 172 -20.11 13.92 -16.57
C LYS A 172 -19.18 13.02 -15.79
N GLY A 173 -18.31 12.26 -16.46
CA GLY A 173 -17.35 11.42 -15.79
C GLY A 173 -16.92 10.21 -16.60
N VAL A 174 -15.99 9.44 -16.03
CA VAL A 174 -15.49 8.20 -16.61
C VAL A 174 -15.23 7.19 -15.50
N ASN A 175 -15.54 5.92 -15.77
CA ASN A 175 -15.05 4.81 -14.96
C ASN A 175 -14.02 4.03 -15.77
N ILE A 176 -12.84 3.80 -15.21
CA ILE A 176 -11.71 3.14 -15.86
C ILE A 176 -11.30 1.94 -14.99
N SER A 177 -10.97 0.82 -15.61
CA SER A 177 -10.37 -0.33 -14.94
C SER A 177 -9.19 -0.81 -15.77
N MET A 178 -8.03 -0.93 -15.13
CA MET A 178 -6.78 -1.33 -15.78
C MET A 178 -6.00 -2.35 -14.94
N SER A 179 -5.18 -3.14 -15.62
CA SER A 179 -4.25 -4.10 -15.05
C SER A 179 -2.91 -4.07 -15.80
N ARG A 180 -1.91 -4.75 -15.25
CA ARG A 180 -0.57 -4.91 -15.83
C ARG A 180 -0.18 -6.38 -15.91
#